data_AF-A0A2V9JKH1-F1
#
_entry.id   AF-A0A2V9JKH1-F1
#
_cell.length_a   1.000
_cell.length_b   1.000
_cell.length_c   1.000
_cell.angle_alpha   90.00
_cell.angle_beta   90.00
_cell.angle_gamma   90.00
#
_symmetry.space_group_name_H-M   'P 1'
#
loop_
_entity.id
_entity.type
_entity.pdbx_description
1 polymer ?
#
loop_
_entity_poly.entity_id
_entity_poly.type
_entity_poly.pdbx_seq_one_letter_code
_entity_poly.pdbx_strand_id
1 'polypeptide(L)'
;MSHGSTGSRPQAAEGVVCPSALATSLEWLISPVGKQSFFQDYWEKKPLVVSREQRHYFESLFSLDEADRVLTTLDRRYPDVTLKNANREMTGDDYTVGDNALDVAKVYQLFGEGSTITFAYLDTVVPSLASFRRNLESEFSCLCQTNVYLTPAGAQGAKPHYDTHDVFVLQ
;
A
#
# COMPACT_ATOMS: atom_id res chain seq x y z
N MET A 1 -14.85 20.05 -64.90
CA MET A 1 -13.70 19.12 -65.02
C MET A 1 -12.79 19.37 -63.84
N SER A 2 -12.58 18.32 -63.02
CA SER A 2 -11.52 18.06 -62.01
C SER A 2 -11.13 19.17 -61.00
N HIS A 3 -10.77 18.93 -59.73
CA HIS A 3 -10.40 17.78 -58.91
C HIS A 3 -11.01 18.03 -57.50
N GLY A 4 -11.55 17.06 -56.76
CA GLY A 4 -10.82 15.94 -56.17
C GLY A 4 -10.11 16.39 -54.88
N SER A 5 -10.85 16.59 -53.77
CA SER A 5 -10.26 16.77 -52.44
C SER A 5 -10.69 15.61 -51.55
N THR A 6 -9.71 14.75 -51.29
CA THR A 6 -9.77 13.56 -50.46
C THR A 6 -9.94 13.94 -48.99
N GLY A 7 -11.03 13.48 -48.37
CA GLY A 7 -11.19 13.52 -46.92
C GLY A 7 -10.20 12.58 -46.26
N SER A 8 -9.17 13.14 -45.62
CA SER A 8 -8.25 12.39 -44.77
C SER A 8 -8.97 11.96 -43.48
N ARG A 9 -9.12 10.65 -43.31
CA ARG A 9 -9.57 10.02 -42.07
C ARG A 9 -8.55 10.32 -40.98
N PRO A 10 -8.92 10.77 -39.76
CA PRO A 10 -7.96 10.92 -38.69
C PRO A 10 -7.41 9.54 -38.33
N GLN A 11 -6.09 9.43 -38.45
CA GLN A 11 -5.29 8.28 -38.05
C GLN A 11 -5.51 8.08 -36.56
N ALA A 12 -5.89 6.86 -36.16
CA ALA A 12 -6.01 6.51 -34.75
C ALA A 12 -4.64 6.77 -34.09
N ALA A 13 -4.64 7.66 -33.10
CA ALA A 13 -3.44 7.92 -32.32
C ALA A 13 -2.97 6.59 -31.72
N GLU A 14 -1.73 6.26 -32.06
CA GLU A 14 -0.97 5.16 -31.48
C GLU A 14 -1.13 5.19 -29.97
N GLY A 15 -1.30 3.99 -29.39
CA GLY A 15 -1.60 3.78 -27.98
C GLY A 15 -0.78 4.72 -27.11
N VAL A 16 -1.50 5.58 -26.38
CA VAL A 16 -0.93 6.38 -25.31
C VAL A 16 -0.32 5.38 -24.33
N VAL A 17 1.00 5.24 -24.39
CA VAL A 17 1.77 4.62 -23.31
C VAL A 17 1.45 5.46 -22.09
N CYS A 18 0.74 4.86 -21.12
CA CYS A 18 0.44 5.49 -19.86
C CYS A 18 1.73 6.12 -19.32
N PRO A 19 1.74 7.41 -18.97
CA PRO A 19 2.93 8.08 -18.47
C PRO A 19 3.53 7.26 -17.33
N SER A 20 4.85 7.11 -17.38
CA SER A 20 5.70 6.51 -16.34
C SER A 20 5.07 6.67 -14.96
N ALA A 21 4.95 5.56 -14.24
CA ALA A 21 4.67 5.54 -12.82
C ALA A 21 5.43 6.70 -12.14
N LEU A 22 4.73 7.41 -11.26
CA LEU A 22 5.35 8.34 -10.31
C LEU A 22 6.66 7.71 -9.84
N ALA A 23 7.78 8.41 -9.94
CA ALA A 23 9.09 7.87 -9.62
C ALA A 23 9.23 7.74 -8.09
N THR A 24 8.49 6.79 -7.52
CA THR A 24 8.49 6.45 -6.11
C THR A 24 9.86 5.87 -5.81
N SER A 25 10.73 6.69 -5.23
CA SER A 25 12.13 6.41 -4.93
C SER A 25 12.40 6.66 -3.45
N LEU A 26 13.57 6.25 -2.94
CA LEU A 26 13.95 6.60 -1.58
C LEU A 26 13.96 8.13 -1.40
N GLU A 27 14.56 8.91 -2.30
CA GLU A 27 14.60 10.38 -2.21
C GLU A 27 13.18 10.98 -2.11
N TRP A 28 12.23 10.49 -2.91
CA TRP A 28 10.82 10.88 -2.79
C TRP A 28 10.22 10.46 -1.43
N LEU A 29 10.52 9.27 -0.94
CA LEU A 29 10.01 8.74 0.32
C LEU A 29 10.47 9.55 1.54
N ILE A 30 11.71 10.04 1.55
CA ILE A 30 12.31 10.76 2.69
C ILE A 30 12.36 12.28 2.53
N SER A 31 11.98 12.83 1.38
CA SER A 31 11.94 14.28 1.11
C SER A 31 11.20 15.06 2.22
N PRO A 32 11.75 16.16 2.75
CA PRO A 32 12.87 16.94 2.20
C PRO A 32 14.26 16.48 2.69
N VAL A 33 14.36 15.38 3.43
CA VAL A 33 15.66 14.82 3.82
C VAL A 33 16.31 14.18 2.60
N GLY A 34 17.53 14.59 2.27
CA GLY A 34 18.29 14.00 1.18
C GLY A 34 18.87 12.63 1.54
N LYS A 35 19.06 11.76 0.55
CA LYS A 35 19.62 10.40 0.76
C LYS A 35 20.94 10.38 1.53
N GLN A 36 21.84 11.33 1.25
CA GLN A 36 23.13 11.37 1.93
C GLN A 36 22.96 11.56 3.45
N SER A 37 22.18 12.55 3.87
CA SER A 37 21.89 12.80 5.29
C SER A 37 21.15 11.62 5.92
N PHE A 38 20.22 11.00 5.19
CA PHE A 38 19.52 9.81 5.67
C PHE A 38 20.47 8.67 6.05
N PHE A 39 21.34 8.25 5.14
CA PHE A 39 22.28 7.15 5.42
C PHE A 39 23.36 7.53 6.43
N GLN A 40 23.79 8.80 6.46
CA GLN A 40 24.82 9.26 7.39
C GLN A 40 24.29 9.36 8.82
N ASP A 41 23.08 9.91 9.01
CA ASP A 41 22.62 10.32 10.34
C ASP A 41 21.51 9.43 10.91
N TYR A 42 20.72 8.74 10.08
CA TYR A 42 19.47 8.09 10.50
C TYR A 42 19.47 6.57 10.33
N TRP A 43 19.84 6.06 9.14
CA TRP A 43 19.81 4.63 8.83
C TRP A 43 20.52 3.81 9.91
N GLU A 44 19.81 2.83 10.50
CA GLU A 44 20.27 1.95 11.58
C GLU A 44 20.81 2.67 12.84
N LYS A 45 20.48 3.95 13.04
CA LYS A 45 21.01 4.77 14.15
C LYS A 45 19.92 5.40 15.00
N LYS A 46 18.95 6.05 14.36
CA LYS A 46 17.86 6.76 15.05
C LYS A 46 16.64 6.95 14.14
N PRO A 47 15.43 7.09 14.71
CA PRO A 47 14.23 7.36 13.93
C PRO A 47 14.33 8.67 13.13
N LEU A 48 13.79 8.66 11.92
CA LEU A 48 13.52 9.86 11.13
C LEU A 48 12.00 10.09 11.07
N VAL A 49 11.54 11.27 11.49
CA VAL A 49 10.14 11.69 11.35
C VAL A 49 10.06 12.81 10.33
N VAL A 50 9.29 12.59 9.26
CA VAL A 50 9.05 13.58 8.21
C VAL A 50 7.58 13.98 8.22
N SER A 51 7.29 15.22 8.65
CA SER A 51 5.96 15.81 8.57
C SER A 51 5.83 16.62 7.29
N ARG A 52 4.82 16.28 6.46
CA ARG A 52 4.47 17.01 5.25
C ARG A 52 3.07 17.58 5.43
N GLU A 53 2.85 18.84 5.08
CA GLU A 53 1.50 19.43 4.98
C GLU A 53 0.79 18.98 3.68
N GLN A 54 0.95 17.72 3.30
CA GLN A 54 0.47 17.13 2.06
C GLN A 54 -0.27 15.82 2.38
N ARG A 55 -1.56 15.94 2.72
CA ARG A 55 -2.39 14.81 3.16
C ARG A 55 -2.48 13.66 2.16
N HIS A 56 -2.34 13.95 0.87
CA HIS A 56 -2.53 13.01 -0.24
C HIS A 56 -1.20 12.48 -0.81
N TYR A 57 -0.08 12.70 -0.12
CA TYR A 57 1.26 12.41 -0.65
C TYR A 57 1.44 10.94 -1.07
N PHE A 58 0.83 10.01 -0.32
CA PHE A 58 0.94 8.57 -0.56
C PHE A 58 -0.30 7.96 -1.24
N GLU A 59 -1.29 8.77 -1.62
CA GLU A 59 -2.57 8.27 -2.18
C GLU A 59 -2.36 7.47 -3.47
N SER A 60 -1.33 7.78 -4.25
CA SER A 60 -0.96 7.02 -5.45
C SER A 60 -0.35 5.65 -5.18
N LEU A 61 0.13 5.38 -3.95
CA LEU A 61 0.63 4.07 -3.56
C LEU A 61 -0.52 3.15 -3.18
N PHE A 62 -1.39 3.63 -2.29
CA PHE A 62 -2.51 2.87 -1.77
C PHE A 62 -3.55 3.81 -1.18
N SER A 63 -4.83 3.59 -1.52
CA SER A 63 -5.96 4.39 -1.05
C SER A 63 -6.95 3.52 -0.27
N LEU A 64 -7.91 4.15 0.41
CA LEU A 64 -9.01 3.43 1.05
C LEU A 64 -9.87 2.67 0.01
N ASP A 65 -10.07 3.25 -1.17
CA ASP A 65 -10.78 2.58 -2.27
C ASP A 65 -10.03 1.33 -2.73
N GLU A 66 -8.69 1.37 -2.78
CA GLU A 66 -7.89 0.19 -3.10
C GLU A 66 -7.96 -0.86 -1.99
N ALA A 67 -8.04 -0.45 -0.72
CA ALA A 67 -8.27 -1.37 0.41
C ALA A 67 -9.62 -2.09 0.30
N ASP A 68 -10.70 -1.36 -0.02
CA ASP A 68 -12.02 -1.96 -0.26
C ASP A 68 -11.99 -2.90 -1.47
N ARG A 69 -11.36 -2.49 -2.58
CA ARG A 69 -11.18 -3.32 -3.78
C ARG A 69 -10.42 -4.61 -3.46
N VAL A 70 -9.37 -4.55 -2.66
CA VAL A 70 -8.59 -5.72 -2.22
C VAL A 70 -9.48 -6.69 -1.44
N LEU A 71 -10.30 -6.20 -0.51
CA LEU A 71 -11.20 -7.03 0.30
C LEU A 71 -12.33 -7.66 -0.53
N THR A 72 -12.88 -6.91 -1.49
CA THR A 72 -14.11 -7.29 -2.20
C THR A 72 -13.88 -8.01 -3.52
N THR A 73 -12.70 -7.88 -4.14
CA THR A 73 -12.48 -8.37 -5.53
C THR A 73 -11.27 -9.29 -5.72
N LEU A 74 -10.25 -9.24 -4.86
CA LEU A 74 -8.99 -9.95 -5.11
C LEU A 74 -8.92 -11.37 -4.52
N ASP A 75 -10.05 -11.92 -4.04
CA ASP A 75 -10.16 -13.23 -3.36
C ASP A 75 -9.02 -13.45 -2.34
N ARG A 76 -8.70 -12.42 -1.55
CA ARG A 76 -7.74 -12.56 -0.45
C ARG A 76 -8.35 -13.44 0.64
N ARG A 77 -7.51 -14.24 1.27
CA ARG A 77 -7.92 -15.25 2.25
C ARG A 77 -7.15 -15.08 3.54
N TYR A 78 -7.56 -15.77 4.59
CA TYR A 78 -6.68 -15.94 5.75
C TYR A 78 -5.48 -16.85 5.36
N PRO A 79 -4.24 -16.54 5.77
CA PRO A 79 -3.80 -15.46 6.66
C PRO A 79 -3.30 -14.20 5.95
N ASP A 80 -3.53 -14.05 4.65
CA ASP A 80 -3.14 -12.86 3.89
C ASP A 80 -3.88 -11.59 4.33
N VAL A 81 -5.10 -11.75 4.81
CA VAL A 81 -5.85 -10.72 5.55
C VAL A 81 -6.12 -11.23 6.96
N THR A 82 -5.74 -10.43 7.96
CA THR A 82 -5.98 -10.74 9.37
C THR A 82 -6.62 -9.58 10.11
N LEU A 83 -7.35 -9.88 11.19
CA LEU A 83 -7.82 -8.86 12.13
C LEU A 83 -7.04 -8.94 13.45
N LYS A 84 -6.68 -7.77 13.98
CA LYS A 84 -6.01 -7.63 15.28
C LYS A 84 -6.79 -6.68 16.17
N ASN A 85 -6.83 -6.98 17.46
CA ASN A 85 -7.43 -6.12 18.47
C ASN A 85 -6.58 -6.19 19.75
N ALA A 86 -6.16 -5.05 20.31
CA ALA A 86 -5.31 -5.04 21.50
C ALA A 86 -6.05 -5.48 22.78
N ASN A 87 -7.38 -5.40 22.78
CA ASN A 87 -8.25 -5.64 23.93
C ASN A 87 -8.99 -6.98 23.88
N ARG A 88 -8.94 -7.68 22.74
CA ARG A 88 -9.64 -8.95 22.51
C ARG A 88 -8.78 -9.86 21.64
N GLU A 89 -8.79 -11.16 21.94
CA GLU A 89 -8.20 -12.17 21.06
C GLU A 89 -9.04 -12.34 19.79
N MET A 90 -8.35 -12.45 18.66
CA MET A 90 -8.94 -12.62 17.33
C MET A 90 -8.36 -13.87 16.70
N THR A 91 -9.21 -14.72 16.13
CA THR A 91 -8.79 -15.88 15.33
C THR A 91 -9.41 -15.81 13.93
N GLY A 92 -8.86 -16.57 12.97
CA GLY A 92 -9.42 -16.63 11.61
C GLY A 92 -10.91 -16.98 11.62
N ASP A 93 -11.31 -17.93 12.46
CA ASP A 93 -12.70 -18.41 12.59
C ASP A 93 -13.71 -17.31 12.95
N ASP A 94 -13.27 -16.18 13.51
CA ASP A 94 -14.14 -15.05 13.82
C ASP A 94 -14.70 -14.36 12.56
N TYR A 95 -14.02 -14.50 11.41
CA TYR A 95 -14.30 -13.74 10.18
C TYR A 95 -14.01 -14.51 8.88
N THR A 96 -13.76 -15.81 8.95
CA THR A 96 -13.61 -16.66 7.76
C THR A 96 -14.76 -17.65 7.64
N VAL A 97 -14.98 -18.07 6.41
CA VAL A 97 -15.79 -19.24 6.05
C VAL A 97 -14.86 -20.27 5.40
N GLY A 98 -15.43 -21.41 4.98
CA GLY A 98 -14.69 -22.56 4.45
C GLY A 98 -13.54 -22.20 3.50
N ASP A 99 -12.46 -22.99 3.54
CA ASP A 99 -11.22 -22.77 2.80
C ASP A 99 -10.57 -21.41 3.06
N ASN A 100 -10.67 -20.91 4.30
CA ASN A 100 -10.08 -19.65 4.76
C ASN A 100 -10.57 -18.41 3.99
N ALA A 101 -11.67 -18.51 3.25
CA ALA A 101 -12.27 -17.39 2.56
C ALA A 101 -12.79 -16.36 3.58
N LEU A 102 -12.63 -15.07 3.28
CA LEU A 102 -13.08 -14.02 4.18
C LEU A 102 -14.61 -13.88 4.11
N ASP A 103 -15.26 -13.83 5.27
CA ASP A 103 -16.59 -13.22 5.38
C ASP A 103 -16.39 -11.70 5.42
N VAL A 104 -16.43 -11.06 4.25
CA VAL A 104 -16.18 -9.61 4.11
C VAL A 104 -17.13 -8.78 4.96
N ALA A 105 -18.39 -9.19 5.10
CA ALA A 105 -19.35 -8.50 5.95
C ALA A 105 -18.93 -8.57 7.42
N LYS A 106 -18.44 -9.73 7.87
CA LYS A 106 -17.92 -9.92 9.22
C LYS A 106 -16.62 -9.14 9.47
N VAL A 107 -15.72 -9.10 8.48
CA VAL A 107 -14.50 -8.26 8.52
C VAL A 107 -14.87 -6.79 8.75
N TYR A 108 -15.81 -6.24 7.98
CA TYR A 108 -16.26 -4.86 8.15
C TYR A 108 -16.98 -4.61 9.48
N GLN A 109 -17.80 -5.56 9.94
CA GLN A 109 -18.41 -5.49 11.26
C GLN A 109 -17.34 -5.37 12.35
N LEU A 110 -16.36 -6.28 12.37
CA LEU A 110 -15.31 -6.32 13.39
C LEU A 110 -14.39 -5.09 13.32
N PHE A 111 -14.16 -4.55 12.13
CA PHE A 111 -13.51 -3.26 11.95
C PHE A 111 -14.31 -2.14 12.62
N GLY A 112 -15.63 -2.06 12.39
CA GLY A 112 -16.50 -1.10 13.09
C GLY A 112 -16.51 -1.27 14.61
N GLU A 113 -16.24 -2.47 15.11
CA GLU A 113 -16.12 -2.80 16.55
C GLU A 113 -14.71 -2.54 17.12
N GLY A 114 -13.80 -1.96 16.35
CA GLY A 114 -12.47 -1.54 16.83
C GLY A 114 -11.33 -2.49 16.49
N SER A 115 -11.50 -3.40 15.54
CA SER A 115 -10.41 -4.28 15.08
C SER A 115 -9.62 -3.62 13.94
N THR A 116 -8.31 -3.79 13.93
CA THR A 116 -7.42 -3.39 12.81
C THR A 116 -7.41 -4.48 11.75
N ILE A 117 -7.69 -4.11 10.50
CA ILE A 117 -7.47 -4.99 9.35
C ILE A 117 -6.00 -4.90 8.96
N THR A 118 -5.32 -6.03 8.88
CA THR A 118 -3.94 -6.15 8.41
C THR A 118 -3.94 -6.87 7.08
N PHE A 119 -3.30 -6.27 6.08
CA PHE A 119 -3.08 -6.87 4.77
C PHE A 119 -1.59 -7.19 4.62
N ALA A 120 -1.30 -8.46 4.42
CA ALA A 120 0.04 -8.93 4.12
C ALA A 120 0.23 -9.09 2.61
N TYR A 121 1.47 -8.84 2.16
CA TYR A 121 1.93 -9.13 0.80
C TYR A 121 1.14 -8.41 -0.30
N LEU A 122 0.57 -7.23 -0.03
CA LEU A 122 -0.16 -6.48 -1.08
C LEU A 122 0.76 -6.03 -2.21
N ASP A 123 2.07 -5.92 -1.98
CA ASP A 123 3.06 -5.71 -3.03
C ASP A 123 3.14 -6.84 -4.07
N THR A 124 2.50 -7.98 -3.85
CA THR A 124 2.41 -9.08 -4.83
C THR A 124 1.21 -8.96 -5.77
N VAL A 125 0.19 -8.18 -5.40
CA VAL A 125 -1.09 -8.09 -6.14
C VAL A 125 -1.51 -6.66 -6.48
N VAL A 126 -0.95 -5.65 -5.83
CA VAL A 126 -1.21 -4.22 -6.08
C VAL A 126 -0.02 -3.62 -6.87
N PRO A 127 -0.20 -3.23 -8.14
CA PRO A 127 0.91 -2.83 -9.01
C PRO A 127 1.73 -1.63 -8.51
N SER A 128 1.08 -0.64 -7.90
CA SER A 128 1.75 0.55 -7.34
C SER A 128 2.70 0.17 -6.20
N LEU A 129 2.23 -0.66 -5.26
CA LEU A 129 3.05 -1.19 -4.17
C LEU A 129 4.18 -2.09 -4.68
N ALA A 130 3.89 -2.92 -5.69
CA ALA A 130 4.90 -3.78 -6.32
C ALA A 130 6.04 -2.96 -6.94
N SER A 131 5.71 -1.87 -7.64
CA SER A 131 6.69 -0.96 -8.23
C SER A 131 7.49 -0.21 -7.16
N PHE A 132 6.80 0.29 -6.14
CA PHE A 132 7.43 0.99 -5.03
C PHE A 132 8.41 0.10 -4.28
N ARG A 133 8.01 -1.12 -3.93
CA ARG A 133 8.87 -2.14 -3.32
C ARG A 133 10.12 -2.36 -4.16
N ARG A 134 10.01 -2.65 -5.46
CA ARG A 134 11.16 -2.89 -6.33
C ARG A 134 12.15 -1.72 -6.37
N ASN A 135 11.64 -0.50 -6.34
CA ASN A 135 12.49 0.70 -6.33
C ASN A 135 13.27 0.82 -5.01
N LEU A 136 12.67 0.45 -3.87
CA LEU A 136 13.38 0.41 -2.59
C LEU A 136 14.37 -0.76 -2.51
N GLU A 137 13.98 -1.95 -2.97
CA GLU A 137 14.88 -3.11 -3.02
C GLU A 137 16.13 -2.81 -3.86
N SER A 138 15.97 -2.08 -4.97
CA SER A 138 17.10 -1.64 -5.80
C SER A 138 18.01 -0.64 -5.08
N GLU A 139 17.48 0.19 -4.18
CA GLU A 139 18.26 1.18 -3.44
C GLU A 139 19.01 0.53 -2.26
N PHE A 140 18.35 -0.36 -1.52
CA PHE A 140 18.91 -0.99 -0.32
C PHE A 140 19.64 -2.31 -0.60
N SER A 141 19.48 -2.88 -1.79
CA SER A 141 20.02 -4.21 -2.14
C SER A 141 19.57 -5.31 -1.16
N CYS A 142 18.36 -5.19 -0.62
CA CYS A 142 17.75 -6.15 0.29
C CYS A 142 16.29 -6.40 -0.09
N LEU A 143 15.68 -7.43 0.49
CA LEU A 143 14.25 -7.69 0.32
C LEU A 143 13.44 -6.67 1.11
N CYS A 144 12.39 -6.14 0.50
CA CYS A 144 11.41 -5.30 1.17
C CYS A 144 10.05 -5.99 1.15
N GLN A 145 9.20 -5.70 2.13
CA GLN A 145 7.82 -6.17 2.18
C GLN A 145 6.91 -4.99 2.51
N THR A 146 5.70 -4.97 1.94
CA THR A 146 4.68 -4.00 2.33
C THR A 146 3.58 -4.68 3.12
N ASN A 147 3.30 -4.16 4.31
CA ASN A 147 2.10 -4.49 5.08
C ASN A 147 1.24 -3.24 5.20
N VAL A 148 -0.07 -3.40 5.08
CA VAL A 148 -1.03 -2.29 5.27
C VAL A 148 -1.86 -2.56 6.51
N TYR A 149 -2.05 -1.52 7.32
CA TYR A 149 -2.83 -1.57 8.55
C TYR A 149 -3.94 -0.53 8.49
N LEU A 150 -5.19 -0.99 8.48
CA LEU A 150 -6.36 -0.12 8.55
C LEU A 150 -6.96 -0.21 9.95
N THR A 151 -6.83 0.85 10.73
CA THR A 151 -7.31 0.92 12.13
C THR A 151 -8.41 1.99 12.25
N PRO A 152 -9.57 1.66 12.84
CA PRO A 152 -10.65 2.62 13.02
C PRO A 152 -10.29 3.64 14.12
N ALA A 153 -10.98 4.78 14.12
CA ALA A 153 -10.73 5.84 15.10
C ALA A 153 -10.94 5.35 16.53
N GLY A 154 -10.03 5.72 17.44
CA GLY A 154 -10.11 5.35 18.87
C GLY A 154 -9.77 3.91 19.19
N ALA A 155 -9.31 3.13 18.20
CA ALA A 155 -8.93 1.73 18.39
C ALA A 155 -7.42 1.51 18.34
N GLN A 156 -7.01 0.32 18.76
CA GLN A 156 -5.62 -0.13 18.75
C GLN A 156 -5.54 -1.60 18.33
N GLY A 157 -4.81 -1.90 17.26
CA GLY A 157 -4.65 -3.26 16.75
C GLY A 157 -3.60 -4.08 17.50
N ALA A 158 -2.42 -3.48 17.76
CA ALA A 158 -1.30 -4.17 18.38
C ALA A 158 -0.85 -3.46 19.68
N LYS A 159 -0.41 -4.27 20.66
CA LYS A 159 0.26 -3.76 21.86
C LYS A 159 1.67 -3.23 21.51
N PRO A 160 2.29 -2.38 22.36
CA PRO A 160 3.66 -1.93 22.15
C PRO A 160 4.63 -3.10 21.95
N HIS A 161 5.43 -3.04 20.89
CA HIS A 161 6.44 -4.03 20.53
C HIS A 161 7.55 -3.37 19.71
N TYR A 162 8.57 -4.14 19.37
CA TYR A 162 9.61 -3.76 18.41
C TYR A 162 9.74 -4.89 17.37
N ASP A 163 10.15 -4.52 16.17
CA ASP A 163 10.52 -5.46 15.11
C ASP A 163 12.04 -5.59 15.03
N THR A 164 12.51 -6.68 14.43
CA THR A 164 13.95 -6.93 14.20
C THR A 164 14.46 -6.37 12.87
N HIS A 165 13.66 -5.56 12.18
CA HIS A 165 13.96 -5.03 10.85
C HIS A 165 13.74 -3.51 10.81
N ASP A 166 14.38 -2.83 9.88
CA ASP A 166 14.09 -1.41 9.59
C ASP A 166 12.71 -1.25 8.96
N VAL A 167 11.98 -0.22 9.41
CA VAL A 167 10.60 0.04 8.98
C VAL A 167 10.46 1.47 8.49
N PHE A 168 9.86 1.62 7.31
CA PHE A 168 9.32 2.90 6.84
C PHE A 168 7.80 2.89 7.07
N VAL A 169 7.31 3.82 7.90
CA VAL A 169 5.87 4.02 8.12
C VAL A 169 5.39 5.18 7.25
N LEU A 170 4.42 4.89 6.38
CA LEU A 170 3.81 5.85 5.46
C LEU A 170 2.34 6.03 5.88
N GLN A 171 1.92 7.28 6.05
CA GLN A 171 0.63 7.65 6.66
C GLN A 171 -0.32 8.32 5.66
#